data_AF-A0A5P9WKE6-F1
#
_entry.id   AF-A0A5P9WKE6-F1
#
_cell.length_a   1.000
_cell.length_b   1.000
_cell.length_c   1.000
_cell.angle_alpha   90.00
_cell.angle_beta   90.00
_cell.angle_gamma   90.00
#
_symmetry.space_group_name_H-M   'P 1'
#
loop_
_entity.id
_entity.type
_entity.pdbx_description
1 polymer ?
#
loop_
_entity_poly.entity_id
_entity_poly.type
_entity_poly.pdbx_seq_one_letter_code
_entity_poly.pdbx_strand_id
1 'polypeptide(L)'
;MSLVELIARADARGLAASGLACLDRCVPLLDGDDEALRPLWALLADDADDACGAAGRDWAEGLAQVRDKLAGPDAGGEDEAVVLARRMLEAAPAACTGPALRTWADACSVASLRIHRLLDPVGDAAREADVPRDGGTEGLPPLVAAELRRQTGVLELLADRGVAGLRPALEVSTEGRRVLRAVVSRRARGRA
;
A
#
# COMPACT_ATOMS: atom_id res chain seq x y z
N MET A 1 -15.32 12.46 1.58
CA MET A 1 -15.55 11.35 0.63
C MET A 1 -15.12 10.08 1.31
N SER A 2 -15.79 8.96 1.02
CA SER A 2 -15.29 7.67 1.47
C SER A 2 -14.05 7.26 0.68
N LEU A 3 -13.29 6.30 1.21
CA LEU A 3 -12.14 5.73 0.53
C LEU A 3 -12.52 5.08 -0.81
N VAL A 4 -13.68 4.43 -0.86
CA VAL A 4 -14.23 3.82 -2.09
C VAL A 4 -14.50 4.88 -3.15
N GLU A 5 -15.11 6.00 -2.77
CA GLU A 5 -15.39 7.12 -3.69
C GLU A 5 -14.09 7.75 -4.22
N LEU A 6 -13.08 7.90 -3.36
CA LEU A 6 -11.78 8.43 -3.74
C LEU A 6 -11.07 7.52 -4.76
N ILE A 7 -11.05 6.20 -4.53
CA ILE A 7 -10.47 5.23 -5.47
C ILE A 7 -11.23 5.24 -6.81
N ALA A 8 -12.56 5.31 -6.77
CA ALA A 8 -13.38 5.32 -7.99
C ALA A 8 -13.09 6.53 -8.90
N ARG A 9 -12.74 7.69 -8.30
CA ARG A 9 -12.51 8.97 -8.99
C ARG A 9 -11.06 9.23 -9.37
N ALA A 10 -10.11 8.51 -8.79
CA ALA A 10 -8.68 8.73 -9.03
C ALA A 10 -8.29 8.46 -10.49
N ASP A 11 -7.34 9.26 -10.99
CA ASP A 11 -6.69 9.03 -12.28
C ASP A 11 -5.64 7.91 -12.19
N ALA A 12 -5.00 7.56 -13.31
CA ALA A 12 -4.03 6.46 -13.35
C ALA A 12 -2.86 6.67 -12.36
N ARG A 13 -2.31 7.90 -12.30
CA ARG A 13 -1.21 8.24 -11.39
C ARG A 13 -1.64 8.14 -9.92
N GLY A 14 -2.83 8.66 -9.59
CA GLY A 14 -3.41 8.58 -8.26
C GLY A 14 -3.65 7.15 -7.81
N LEU A 15 -4.16 6.31 -8.71
CA LEU A 15 -4.36 4.87 -8.46
C LEU A 15 -3.01 4.16 -8.24
N ALA A 16 -2.02 4.38 -9.10
CA ALA A 16 -0.69 3.81 -8.95
C ALA A 16 -0.04 4.21 -7.62
N ALA A 17 -0.06 5.50 -7.29
CA ALA A 17 0.48 6.02 -6.04
C ALA A 17 -0.26 5.49 -4.81
N SER A 18 -1.58 5.34 -4.86
CA SER A 18 -2.36 4.81 -3.74
C SER A 18 -2.08 3.33 -3.46
N GLY A 19 -1.98 2.50 -4.51
CA GLY A 19 -1.57 1.11 -4.40
C GLY A 19 -0.14 0.98 -3.89
N LEU A 20 0.77 1.78 -4.43
CA LEU A 20 2.17 1.83 -4.01
C LEU A 20 2.31 2.25 -2.55
N ALA A 21 1.54 3.26 -2.10
CA ALA A 21 1.51 3.71 -0.72
C ALA A 21 1.07 2.60 0.26
N CYS A 22 0.06 1.81 -0.12
CA CYS A 22 -0.38 0.66 0.69
C CYS A 22 0.73 -0.39 0.79
N LEU A 23 1.39 -0.71 -0.33
CA LEU A 23 2.48 -1.67 -0.38
C LEU A 23 3.70 -1.18 0.43
N ASP A 24 4.07 0.09 0.27
CA ASP A 24 5.20 0.72 0.94
C ASP A 24 5.13 0.60 2.46
N ARG A 25 3.94 0.86 3.02
CA ARG A 25 3.71 0.67 4.46
C ARG A 25 3.91 -0.78 4.90
N CYS A 26 3.66 -1.75 4.02
CA CYS A 26 3.76 -3.19 4.27
C CYS A 26 5.13 -3.82 3.96
N VAL A 27 6.07 -3.08 3.37
CA VAL A 27 7.45 -3.55 3.08
C VAL A 27 8.17 -4.21 4.27
N PRO A 28 8.01 -3.76 5.54
CA PRO A 28 8.64 -4.42 6.68
C PRO A 28 8.22 -5.88 6.91
N LEU A 29 7.16 -6.37 6.26
CA LEU A 29 6.75 -7.78 6.27
C LEU A 29 7.47 -8.64 5.23
N LEU A 30 8.10 -8.01 4.24
CA LEU A 30 8.79 -8.66 3.13
C LEU A 30 10.32 -8.66 3.33
N ASP A 31 10.77 -8.38 4.55
CA ASP A 31 12.19 -8.15 4.90
C ASP A 31 12.90 -7.12 4.00
N GLY A 32 12.13 -6.22 3.38
CA GLY A 32 12.65 -5.18 2.50
C GLY A 32 13.20 -3.98 3.25
N ASP A 33 14.19 -3.32 2.65
CA ASP A 33 14.69 -2.03 3.13
C ASP A 33 13.71 -0.86 2.85
N ASP A 34 13.93 0.27 3.52
CA ASP A 34 13.09 1.46 3.40
C ASP A 34 13.08 2.11 2.01
N GLU A 35 14.03 1.74 1.16
CA GLU A 35 14.26 2.35 -0.15
C GLU A 35 13.80 1.43 -1.28
N ALA A 36 13.25 0.24 -0.96
CA ALA A 36 12.86 -0.77 -1.93
C ALA A 36 11.90 -0.23 -3.00
N LEU A 37 10.98 0.66 -2.63
CA LEU A 37 9.99 1.23 -3.55
C LEU A 37 10.35 2.64 -4.05
N ARG A 38 11.49 3.20 -3.64
CA ARG A 38 11.90 4.56 -4.03
C ARG A 38 11.96 4.75 -5.56
N PRO A 39 12.46 3.78 -6.36
CA PRO A 39 12.45 3.91 -7.82
C PRO A 39 11.04 4.09 -8.41
N LEU A 40 10.05 3.33 -7.93
CA LEU A 40 8.67 3.45 -8.39
C LEU A 40 8.04 4.80 -8.02
N TRP A 41 8.33 5.31 -6.81
CA TRP A 41 7.91 6.65 -6.42
C TRP A 41 8.53 7.74 -7.29
N ALA A 42 9.79 7.60 -7.68
CA ALA A 42 10.47 8.53 -8.58
C ALA A 42 9.85 8.53 -9.99
N LEU A 43 9.51 7.34 -10.52
CA LEU A 43 8.83 7.23 -11.81
C LEU A 43 7.47 7.95 -11.81
N LEU A 44 6.70 7.84 -10.72
CA LEU A 44 5.41 8.53 -10.64
C LEU A 44 5.55 10.05 -10.52
N ALA A 45 6.65 10.52 -9.93
CA ALA A 45 6.97 11.93 -9.74
C ALA A 45 7.57 12.59 -10.97
N ASP A 46 7.97 11.82 -11.98
CA ASP A 46 8.40 12.37 -13.25
C ASP A 46 7.21 13.03 -13.97
N ASP A 47 7.44 14.28 -14.39
CA ASP A 47 6.45 15.14 -15.05
C ASP A 47 6.32 14.82 -16.54
N ALA A 48 7.09 13.86 -17.07
CA ALA A 48 6.82 13.31 -18.39
C ALA A 48 5.34 12.90 -18.45
N ASP A 49 4.58 13.53 -19.34
CA ASP A 49 3.10 13.56 -19.42
C ASP A 49 2.41 12.18 -19.44
N ASP A 50 3.17 11.09 -19.40
CA ASP A 50 2.68 9.72 -19.53
C ASP A 50 3.53 8.69 -18.77
N ALA A 51 3.97 8.97 -17.53
CA ALA A 51 4.56 7.97 -16.63
C ALA A 51 3.70 6.69 -16.51
N CYS A 52 2.39 6.83 -16.74
CA CYS A 52 1.41 5.74 -16.86
C CYS A 52 0.63 5.76 -18.19
N GLY A 53 1.31 6.00 -19.32
CA GLY A 53 0.75 5.69 -20.63
C GLY A 53 1.75 5.04 -21.57
N ALA A 54 1.80 5.46 -22.85
CA ALA A 54 2.33 4.63 -23.95
C ALA A 54 3.81 4.19 -23.79
N ALA A 55 4.55 4.80 -22.86
CA ALA A 55 5.90 4.47 -22.46
C ALA A 55 6.02 3.71 -21.11
N GLY A 56 4.98 3.02 -20.64
CA GLY A 56 4.94 2.24 -19.39
C GLY A 56 5.94 1.08 -19.25
N ARG A 57 6.97 1.02 -20.10
CA ARG A 57 8.12 0.12 -19.96
C ARG A 57 8.90 0.40 -18.68
N ASP A 58 9.08 1.67 -18.32
CA ASP A 58 9.87 2.04 -17.15
C ASP A 58 9.17 1.62 -15.85
N TRP A 59 7.83 1.73 -15.81
CA TRP A 59 7.01 1.20 -14.72
C TRP A 59 7.11 -0.33 -14.63
N ALA A 60 6.94 -1.03 -15.75
CA ALA A 60 7.00 -2.49 -15.78
C ALA A 60 8.38 -3.02 -15.37
N GLU A 61 9.45 -2.38 -15.84
CA GLU A 61 10.83 -2.71 -15.50
C GLU A 61 11.12 -2.42 -14.02
N GLY A 62 10.75 -1.23 -13.53
CA GLY A 62 10.89 -0.88 -12.11
C GLY A 62 10.14 -1.84 -11.21
N LEU A 63 8.95 -2.29 -11.62
CA LEU A 63 8.16 -3.25 -10.87
C LEU A 63 8.83 -4.64 -10.86
N ALA A 64 9.40 -5.09 -11.98
CA ALA A 64 10.15 -6.33 -12.05
C ALA A 64 11.37 -6.29 -11.10
N GLN A 65 12.13 -5.19 -11.10
CA GLN A 65 13.26 -5.01 -10.18
C GLN A 65 12.83 -5.04 -8.71
N VAL A 66 11.69 -4.42 -8.37
CA VAL A 66 11.14 -4.47 -7.01
C VAL A 66 10.72 -5.88 -6.62
N ARG A 67 10.07 -6.62 -7.53
CA ARG A 67 9.70 -8.03 -7.30
C ARG A 67 10.93 -8.88 -7.02
N ASP A 68 11.95 -8.78 -7.85
CA ASP A 68 13.20 -9.53 -7.65
C ASP A 68 13.86 -9.18 -6.31
N LYS A 69 13.88 -7.89 -5.96
CA LYS A 69 14.43 -7.42 -4.67
C LYS A 69 13.66 -7.93 -3.46
N LEU A 70 12.34 -8.11 -3.57
CA LEU A 70 11.44 -8.49 -2.48
C LEU A 70 10.94 -9.94 -2.58
N ALA A 71 11.46 -10.74 -3.52
CA ALA A 71 11.04 -12.11 -3.76
C ALA A 71 11.20 -12.98 -2.52
N GLY A 72 12.18 -12.67 -1.65
CA GLY A 72 12.46 -13.40 -0.42
C GLY A 72 12.68 -14.90 -0.66
N PRO A 73 12.86 -15.71 0.40
CA PRO A 73 12.80 -17.16 0.27
C PRO A 73 11.34 -17.64 0.17
N ASP A 74 11.08 -18.68 -0.62
CA ASP A 74 9.81 -19.42 -0.59
C ASP A 74 9.67 -20.12 0.77
N ALA A 75 8.81 -19.59 1.65
CA ALA A 75 8.61 -20.18 2.97
C ALA A 75 7.23 -20.83 3.08
N GLY A 76 7.21 -22.16 3.11
CA GLY A 76 6.05 -22.89 3.62
C GLY A 76 5.80 -22.49 5.09
N GLY A 77 4.58 -22.08 5.42
CA GLY A 77 4.20 -21.66 6.78
C GLY A 77 4.30 -20.16 7.07
N GLU A 78 4.34 -19.30 6.03
CA GLU A 78 4.31 -17.85 6.20
C GLU A 78 3.09 -17.32 6.96
N ASP A 79 3.32 -16.28 7.77
CA ASP A 79 2.26 -15.53 8.45
C ASP A 79 1.29 -14.91 7.43
N GLU A 80 -0.03 -14.96 7.69
CA GLU A 80 -1.06 -14.46 6.77
C GLU A 80 -0.78 -13.01 6.32
N ALA A 81 -0.22 -12.16 7.20
CA ALA A 81 0.12 -10.78 6.85
C ALA A 81 1.23 -10.71 5.79
N VAL A 82 2.21 -11.61 5.83
CA VAL A 82 3.31 -11.70 4.84
C VAL A 82 2.74 -12.15 3.50
N VAL A 83 1.91 -13.19 3.49
CA VAL A 83 1.26 -13.70 2.27
C VAL A 83 0.44 -12.62 1.58
N LEU A 84 -0.30 -11.81 2.34
CA LEU A 84 -1.08 -10.68 1.80
C LEU A 84 -0.17 -9.60 1.19
N ALA A 85 0.91 -9.22 1.87
CA ALA A 85 1.85 -8.23 1.36
C ALA A 85 2.54 -8.71 0.06
N ARG A 86 2.92 -9.98 -0.02
CA ARG A 86 3.46 -10.58 -1.25
C ARG A 86 2.44 -10.55 -2.39
N ARG A 87 1.18 -10.92 -2.12
CA ARG A 87 0.10 -10.86 -3.12
C ARG A 87 -0.15 -9.44 -3.64
N MET A 88 -0.05 -8.43 -2.78
CA MET A 88 -0.15 -7.02 -3.21
C MET A 88 0.93 -6.67 -4.23
N LEU A 89 2.18 -7.09 -3.99
CA LEU A 89 3.30 -6.87 -4.89
C LEU A 89 3.15 -7.68 -6.20
N GLU A 90 2.81 -8.96 -6.10
CA GLU A 90 2.62 -9.83 -7.27
C GLU A 90 1.48 -9.36 -8.17
N ALA A 91 0.38 -8.87 -7.59
CA ALA A 91 -0.77 -8.37 -8.34
C ALA A 91 -0.56 -6.99 -8.98
N ALA A 92 0.55 -6.30 -8.71
CA ALA A 92 0.81 -5.00 -9.32
C ALA A 92 0.86 -5.11 -10.85
N PRO A 93 0.07 -4.30 -11.58
CA PRO A 93 -0.07 -4.49 -13.02
C PRO A 93 1.16 -3.95 -13.74
N ALA A 94 1.76 -4.75 -14.62
CA ALA A 94 2.85 -4.28 -15.49
C ALA A 94 2.36 -3.20 -16.48
N ALA A 95 1.11 -3.28 -16.91
CA ALA A 95 0.47 -2.23 -17.68
C ALA A 95 -0.05 -1.13 -16.74
N CYS A 96 0.55 0.06 -16.77
CA CYS A 96 0.08 1.19 -15.98
C CYS A 96 -1.18 1.83 -16.61
N THR A 97 -2.30 1.10 -16.64
CA THR A 97 -3.58 1.57 -17.20
C THR A 97 -4.61 1.80 -16.11
N GLY A 98 -5.48 2.80 -16.27
CA GLY A 98 -6.52 3.13 -15.28
C GLY A 98 -7.33 1.92 -14.77
N PRO A 99 -7.89 1.05 -15.63
CA PRO A 99 -8.65 -0.12 -15.18
C PRO A 99 -7.82 -1.14 -14.38
N ALA A 100 -6.60 -1.45 -14.84
CA ALA A 100 -5.72 -2.40 -14.15
C ALA A 100 -5.27 -1.85 -12.79
N LEU A 101 -4.87 -0.58 -12.77
CA LEU A 101 -4.47 0.13 -11.55
C LEU A 101 -5.62 0.28 -10.57
N ARG A 102 -6.86 0.49 -11.04
CA ARG A 102 -8.03 0.58 -10.16
C ARG A 102 -8.27 -0.74 -9.43
N THR A 103 -8.23 -1.84 -10.17
CA THR A 103 -8.39 -3.19 -9.59
C THR A 103 -7.31 -3.45 -8.56
N TRP A 104 -6.05 -3.11 -8.88
CA TRP A 104 -4.93 -3.28 -7.97
C TRP A 104 -5.00 -2.38 -6.74
N ALA A 105 -5.32 -1.09 -6.90
CA ALA A 105 -5.44 -0.14 -5.80
C ALA A 105 -6.57 -0.52 -4.83
N ASP A 106 -7.71 -0.97 -5.33
CA ASP A 106 -8.82 -1.47 -4.50
C ASP A 106 -8.40 -2.72 -3.70
N ALA A 107 -7.77 -3.69 -4.37
CA ALA A 107 -7.26 -4.90 -3.71
C ALA A 107 -6.18 -4.58 -2.65
N CYS A 108 -5.25 -3.68 -2.97
CA CYS A 108 -4.21 -3.21 -2.05
C CYS A 108 -4.78 -2.48 -0.83
N SER A 109 -5.81 -1.66 -1.03
CA SER A 109 -6.52 -0.98 0.06
C SER A 109 -7.11 -1.97 1.06
N VAL A 110 -7.84 -2.97 0.55
CA VAL A 110 -8.45 -4.05 1.37
C VAL A 110 -7.38 -4.88 2.06
N ALA A 111 -6.37 -5.34 1.31
CA ALA A 111 -5.29 -6.16 1.86
C ALA A 111 -4.50 -5.44 2.94
N SER A 112 -4.19 -4.15 2.77
CA SER A 112 -3.48 -3.37 3.78
C SER A 112 -4.30 -3.20 5.07
N LEU A 113 -5.60 -2.94 4.97
CA LEU A 113 -6.49 -2.89 6.15
C LEU A 113 -6.55 -4.24 6.88
N ARG A 114 -6.59 -5.34 6.11
CA ARG A 114 -6.54 -6.71 6.65
C ARG A 114 -5.22 -6.97 7.38
N ILE A 115 -4.08 -6.63 6.78
CA ILE A 115 -2.75 -6.74 7.39
C ILE A 115 -2.71 -5.97 8.72
N HIS A 116 -3.17 -4.72 8.74
CA HIS A 116 -3.18 -3.90 9.95
C HIS A 116 -4.07 -4.48 11.04
N ARG A 117 -5.18 -5.14 10.68
CA ARG A 117 -6.03 -5.87 11.63
C ARG A 117 -5.34 -7.10 12.22
N LEU A 118 -4.66 -7.89 11.39
CA LEU A 118 -3.91 -9.07 11.83
C LEU A 118 -2.76 -8.72 12.79
N LEU A 119 -2.19 -7.54 12.62
CA LEU A 119 -1.09 -7.03 13.44
C LEU A 119 -1.56 -6.19 14.64
N ASP A 120 -2.86 -5.87 14.73
CA ASP A 120 -3.39 -5.06 15.81
C ASP A 120 -3.37 -5.83 17.14
N PRO A 121 -2.71 -5.31 18.18
CA PRO A 121 -2.60 -6.00 19.46
C PRO A 121 -3.93 -6.14 20.22
N VAL A 122 -4.98 -5.39 19.85
CA VAL A 122 -6.27 -5.33 20.57
C VAL A 122 -7.31 -6.32 19.97
N GLY A 123 -7.00 -7.00 18.87
CA GLY A 123 -8.00 -7.61 17.97
C GLY A 123 -8.23 -9.13 18.02
N ASP A 124 -8.25 -9.78 19.18
CA ASP A 124 -8.37 -11.25 19.24
C ASP A 124 -9.78 -11.80 18.87
N ALA A 125 -10.85 -11.02 19.12
CA ALA A 125 -12.22 -11.56 19.12
C ALA A 125 -13.04 -11.38 17.82
N ALA A 126 -12.56 -10.63 16.82
CA ALA A 126 -13.34 -10.35 15.61
C ALA A 126 -12.47 -10.38 14.36
N ARG A 127 -11.69 -11.44 14.16
CA ARG A 127 -10.76 -11.53 13.02
C ARG A 127 -11.42 -11.69 11.66
N GLU A 128 -12.75 -11.78 11.54
CA GLU A 128 -13.40 -12.23 10.30
C GLU A 128 -14.20 -11.15 9.56
N ALA A 129 -14.60 -10.06 10.21
CA ALA A 129 -15.36 -9.01 9.54
C ALA A 129 -14.45 -8.09 8.69
N ASP A 130 -14.88 -7.80 7.46
CA ASP A 130 -14.27 -6.78 6.61
C ASP A 130 -14.22 -5.42 7.31
N VAL A 131 -13.19 -4.63 7.00
CA VAL A 131 -13.07 -3.26 7.52
C VAL A 131 -13.93 -2.34 6.66
N PRO A 132 -14.93 -1.63 7.23
CA PRO A 132 -15.72 -0.66 6.48
C PRO A 132 -14.81 0.42 5.88
N ARG A 133 -14.92 0.62 4.55
CA ARG A 133 -14.20 1.67 3.79
C ARG A 133 -15.10 2.84 3.40
N ASP A 134 -16.39 2.67 3.58
CA ASP A 134 -17.48 3.63 3.34
C ASP A 134 -17.78 4.50 4.57
N GLY A 135 -17.37 4.06 5.77
CA GLY A 135 -17.64 4.72 7.05
C GLY A 135 -16.45 5.43 7.69
N GLY A 136 -16.72 6.03 8.86
CA GLY A 136 -15.70 6.65 9.72
C GLY A 136 -14.85 5.61 10.48
N THR A 137 -13.86 6.08 11.22
CA THR A 137 -12.94 5.21 11.97
C THR A 137 -13.41 4.85 13.38
N GLU A 138 -14.65 5.19 13.72
CA GLU A 138 -15.22 4.97 15.05
C GLU A 138 -15.35 3.48 15.34
N GLY A 139 -14.89 3.03 16.52
CA GLY A 139 -14.92 1.62 16.91
C GLY A 139 -13.92 0.71 16.20
N LEU A 140 -13.11 1.23 15.26
CA LEU A 140 -12.07 0.44 14.60
C LEU A 140 -10.83 0.25 15.50
N PRO A 141 -10.13 -0.90 15.41
CA PRO A 141 -8.84 -1.08 16.08
C PRO A 141 -7.84 0.02 15.70
N PRO A 142 -6.96 0.47 16.62
CA PRO A 142 -6.10 1.63 16.39
C PRO A 142 -5.25 1.57 15.11
N LEU A 143 -4.67 0.42 14.78
CA LEU A 143 -3.87 0.28 13.55
C LEU A 143 -4.73 0.37 12.30
N VAL A 144 -5.93 -0.21 12.34
CA VAL A 144 -6.90 -0.17 11.23
C VAL A 144 -7.42 1.25 11.03
N ALA A 145 -7.79 1.93 12.11
CA ALA A 145 -8.25 3.32 12.08
C ALA A 145 -7.18 4.26 11.51
N ALA A 146 -5.92 4.07 11.92
CA ALA A 146 -4.81 4.85 11.42
C ALA A 146 -4.53 4.56 9.93
N GLU A 147 -4.65 3.30 9.51
CA GLU A 147 -4.44 2.93 8.11
C GLU A 147 -5.52 3.49 7.19
N LEU A 148 -6.79 3.39 7.58
CA LEU A 148 -7.89 3.98 6.83
C LEU A 148 -7.68 5.50 6.62
N ARG A 149 -7.27 6.23 7.67
CA ARG A 149 -6.94 7.66 7.55
C ARG A 149 -5.79 7.94 6.59
N ARG A 150 -4.76 7.09 6.58
CA ARG A 150 -3.62 7.25 5.65
C ARG A 150 -4.03 7.00 4.20
N GLN A 151 -4.81 5.96 3.94
CA GLN A 151 -5.30 5.67 2.59
C GLN A 151 -6.15 6.81 2.05
N THR A 152 -7.11 7.28 2.84
CA THR A 152 -7.94 8.45 2.52
C THR A 152 -7.07 9.69 2.28
N GLY A 153 -6.17 10.02 3.22
CA GLY A 153 -5.32 11.20 3.11
C GLY A 153 -4.38 11.20 1.90
N VAL A 154 -3.83 10.03 1.52
CA VAL A 154 -3.01 9.90 0.30
C VAL A 154 -3.84 10.24 -0.95
N LEU A 155 -5.04 9.70 -1.07
CA LEU A 155 -5.90 9.96 -2.21
C LEU A 155 -6.42 11.41 -2.24
N GLU A 156 -6.73 11.99 -1.08
CA GLU A 156 -7.10 13.41 -0.97
C GLU A 156 -5.95 14.32 -1.41
N LEU A 157 -4.72 14.06 -0.96
CA LEU A 157 -3.53 14.82 -1.39
C LEU A 157 -3.33 14.78 -2.90
N LEU A 158 -3.55 13.62 -3.52
CA LEU A 158 -3.38 13.43 -4.97
C LEU A 158 -4.55 14.05 -5.74
N ALA A 159 -5.77 13.95 -5.24
CA ALA A 159 -6.94 14.59 -5.84
C ALA A 159 -6.84 16.12 -5.83
N ASP A 160 -6.33 16.70 -4.73
CA ASP A 160 -6.24 18.15 -4.55
C ASP A 160 -5.04 18.77 -5.27
N ARG A 161 -3.92 18.03 -5.39
CA ARG A 161 -2.63 18.60 -5.80
C ARG A 161 -2.00 17.92 -7.02
N GLY A 162 -2.61 16.86 -7.55
CA GLY A 162 -2.04 16.08 -8.65
C GLY A 162 -0.64 15.57 -8.33
N VAL A 163 0.31 15.76 -9.27
CA VAL A 163 1.73 15.37 -9.10
C VAL A 163 2.36 15.99 -7.85
N ALA A 164 2.02 17.24 -7.52
CA ALA A 164 2.54 17.91 -6.32
C ALA A 164 2.07 17.26 -5.01
N GLY A 165 1.06 16.38 -5.06
CA GLY A 165 0.60 15.56 -3.95
C GLY A 165 1.47 14.33 -3.65
N LEU A 166 2.33 13.90 -4.58
CA LEU A 166 3.14 12.68 -4.44
C LEU A 166 4.13 12.74 -3.29
N ARG A 167 4.83 13.88 -3.13
CA ARG A 167 5.80 14.03 -2.04
C ARG A 167 5.13 13.93 -0.66
N PRO A 168 4.05 14.69 -0.37
CA PRO A 168 3.28 14.48 0.86
C PRO A 168 2.73 13.06 1.02
N ALA A 169 2.29 12.41 -0.06
CA ALA A 169 1.80 11.02 -0.01
C ALA A 169 2.91 10.02 0.39
N LEU A 170 4.13 10.21 -0.12
CA LEU A 170 5.31 9.44 0.26
C LEU A 170 5.69 9.67 1.73
N GLU A 171 5.55 10.90 2.24
CA GLU A 171 5.79 11.20 3.66
C GLU A 171 4.80 10.46 4.56
N VAL A 172 3.50 10.46 4.21
CA VAL A 172 2.46 9.67 4.90
C VAL A 172 2.77 8.17 4.86
N SER A 173 3.24 7.67 3.72
CA SER A 173 3.60 6.26 3.55
C SER A 173 4.84 5.88 4.37
N THR A 174 5.83 6.76 4.42
CA THR A 174 7.05 6.59 5.22
C THR A 174 6.74 6.54 6.70
N GLU A 175 5.86 7.43 7.20
CA GLU A 175 5.45 7.39 8.60
C GLU A 175 4.69 6.08 8.92
N GLY A 176 3.75 5.68 8.06
CA GLY A 176 3.04 4.41 8.20
C GLY A 176 3.99 3.19 8.21
N ARG A 177 5.03 3.20 7.36
CA ARG A 177 6.04 2.15 7.30
C ARG A 177 6.84 2.05 8.60
N ARG A 178 7.23 3.18 9.21
CA ARG A 178 7.92 3.20 10.52
C ARG A 178 7.05 2.59 11.62
N VAL A 179 5.76 2.95 11.64
CA VAL A 179 4.79 2.39 12.59
C VAL A 179 4.69 0.87 12.41
N LEU A 180 4.51 0.38 11.18
CA LEU A 180 4.35 -1.06 10.94
C LEU A 180 5.61 -1.85 11.32
N ARG A 181 6.79 -1.32 11.01
CA ARG A 181 8.07 -1.92 11.47
C ARG A 181 8.11 -2.04 12.99
N ALA A 182 7.76 -0.98 13.71
CA ALA A 182 7.76 -1.01 15.18
C ALA A 182 6.78 -2.07 15.74
N VAL A 183 5.62 -2.24 15.12
CA VAL A 183 4.63 -3.28 15.46
C VAL A 183 5.21 -4.68 15.21
N VAL A 184 5.75 -4.94 14.01
CA VAL A 184 6.35 -6.23 13.64
C VAL A 184 7.50 -6.58 14.59
N SER A 185 8.42 -5.65 14.86
CA SER A 185 9.53 -5.87 15.79
C SER A 185 9.06 -6.15 17.22
N ARG A 186 8.02 -5.46 17.71
CA ARG A 186 7.44 -5.73 19.03
C ARG A 186 6.85 -7.14 19.09
N ARG A 187 6.15 -7.56 18.04
CA ARG A 187 5.50 -8.88 18.00
C ARG A 187 6.51 -10.02 17.92
N ALA A 188 7.58 -9.84 17.16
CA ALA A 188 8.69 -10.81 17.12
C ALA A 188 9.31 -11.00 18.52
N ARG A 189 9.55 -9.91 19.26
CA ARG A 189 10.06 -9.98 20.64
C ARG A 189 9.08 -10.61 21.64
N GLY A 190 7.78 -10.52 21.41
CA GLY A 190 6.77 -11.15 22.27
C GLY A 190 6.57 -12.65 22.01
N ARG A 191 7.12 -13.17 20.91
CA ARG A 191 7.08 -14.60 20.54
C ARG A 191 8.37 -15.36 20.91
N ALA A 192 9.46 -14.65 21.19
CA ALA A 192 10.76 -15.17 21.61
C ALA A 192 10.82 -15.28 23.14
#